data_AF-A0A7J4VRQ1-F1
#
_entry.id   AF-A0A7J4VRQ1-F1
#
_cell.length_a   1.000
_cell.length_b   1.000
_cell.length_c   1.000
_cell.angle_alpha   90.00
_cell.angle_beta   90.00
_cell.angle_gamma   90.00
#
_symmetry.space_group_name_H-M   'P 1'
#
loop_
_entity.id
_entity.type
_entity.pdbx_description
1 polymer ?
#
loop_
_entity_poly.entity_id
_entity_poly.type
_entity_poly.pdbx_seq_one_letter_code
_entity_poly.pdbx_strand_id
1 'polypeptide(L)'
;MAMIGFKSTNNQVVYVNPAQVIYVTAFEPDVSIIAFAVAGHNGQPAVIHVRGSVDMVQSRLSGAAPAHGAPAMAGSAVAKSA
;
A
#
# COMPACT_ATOMS: atom_id res chain seq x y z
N MET A 1 -9.55 11.70 2.70
CA MET A 1 -8.87 10.48 2.19
C MET A 1 -7.41 10.82 1.95
N ALA A 2 -6.48 10.00 2.46
CA ALA A 2 -5.05 10.27 2.33
C ALA A 2 -4.52 9.68 1.00
N MET A 3 -3.70 10.45 0.29
CA MET A 3 -2.96 9.97 -0.88
C MET A 3 -1.77 9.12 -0.42
N ILE A 4 -1.58 7.96 -1.04
CA ILE A 4 -0.48 7.04 -0.70
C ILE A 4 0.67 7.22 -1.70
N GLY A 5 1.85 7.56 -1.19
CA GLY A 5 3.05 7.73 -2.02
C GLY A 5 3.75 6.40 -2.32
N PHE A 6 3.98 6.13 -3.61
CA PHE A 6 4.79 5.02 -4.12
C PHE A 6 5.98 5.53 -4.92
N LYS A 7 7.04 4.72 -5.01
CA LYS A 7 8.13 4.97 -5.95
C LYS A 7 7.86 4.21 -7.24
N SER A 8 7.91 4.89 -8.38
CA SER A 8 7.85 4.25 -9.69
C SER A 8 9.17 3.56 -10.05
N THR A 9 9.16 2.73 -11.08
CA THR A 9 10.37 2.12 -11.66
C THR A 9 11.40 3.19 -12.06
N ASN A 10 10.93 4.34 -12.56
CA ASN A 10 11.75 5.52 -12.90
C ASN A 10 12.22 6.34 -11.69
N ASN A 11 12.05 5.83 -10.47
CA ASN A 11 12.44 6.46 -9.21
C ASN A 11 11.74 7.81 -8.91
N GLN A 12 10.62 8.07 -9.60
CA GLN A 12 9.72 9.19 -9.32
C GLN A 12 8.72 8.82 -8.22
N VAL A 13 8.37 9.77 -7.37
CA VAL A 13 7.31 9.59 -6.37
C VAL A 13 5.95 9.83 -7.04
N VAL A 14 5.04 8.86 -6.92
CA VAL A 14 3.69 8.93 -7.46
C VAL A 14 2.70 8.79 -6.31
N TYR A 15 1.74 9.72 -6.24
CA TYR A 15 0.68 9.69 -5.25
C TYR A 15 -0.55 9.00 -5.81
N VAL A 16 -1.04 8.02 -5.08
CA VAL A 16 -2.17 7.16 -5.48
C VAL A 16 -3.34 7.41 -4.55
N ASN A 17 -4.52 7.62 -5.13
CA ASN A 17 -5.78 7.61 -4.40
C ASN A 17 -6.31 6.17 -4.32
N PRO A 18 -6.39 5.54 -3.13
CA PRO A 18 -6.90 4.18 -3.00
C PRO A 18 -8.34 4.01 -3.52
N ALA A 19 -9.17 5.06 -3.46
CA ALA A 19 -10.55 5.01 -3.93
C ALA A 19 -10.67 4.87 -5.46
N GLN A 20 -9.59 5.08 -6.21
CA GLN A 20 -9.56 4.94 -7.66
C GLN A 20 -8.86 3.64 -8.11
N VAL A 21 -8.35 2.81 -7.20
CA VAL A 21 -7.67 1.58 -7.57
C VAL A 21 -8.69 0.47 -7.84
N ILE A 22 -8.58 -0.20 -8.99
CA ILE A 22 -9.39 -1.38 -9.33
C ILE A 22 -8.71 -2.65 -8.81
N TYR A 23 -7.42 -2.81 -9.11
CA TYR A 23 -6.63 -3.98 -8.72
C TYR A 23 -5.13 -3.67 -8.69
N VAL A 24 -4.37 -4.56 -8.03
CA VAL A 24 -2.90 -4.57 -8.02
C VAL A 24 -2.45 -5.96 -8.48
N THR A 25 -1.49 -6.01 -9.39
CA THR A 25 -0.93 -7.29 -9.90
C THR A 25 0.59 -7.25 -9.99
N ALA A 26 1.23 -8.42 -10.01
CA ALA A 26 2.68 -8.55 -10.12
C ALA A 26 3.12 -8.33 -11.58
N PHE A 27 4.25 -7.66 -11.77
CA PHE A 27 4.92 -7.54 -13.08
C PHE A 27 6.25 -8.27 -13.06
N GLU A 28 7.12 -7.89 -12.14
CA GLU A 28 8.46 -8.47 -11.93
C GLU A 28 8.70 -8.64 -10.43
N PRO A 29 9.75 -9.39 -10.01
CA PRO A 29 10.21 -9.33 -8.63
C PRO A 29 10.41 -7.88 -8.21
N ASP A 30 9.82 -7.49 -7.08
CA ASP A 30 9.85 -6.12 -6.55
C ASP A 30 9.22 -5.03 -7.45
N VAL A 31 8.41 -5.39 -8.45
CA VAL A 31 7.63 -4.43 -9.26
C VAL A 31 6.17 -4.88 -9.40
N SER A 32 5.27 -3.99 -9.04
CA SER A 32 3.82 -4.20 -9.13
C SER A 32 3.16 -3.18 -10.05
N ILE A 33 2.03 -3.57 -10.63
CA ILE A 33 1.16 -2.70 -11.43
C ILE A 33 -0.05 -2.33 -10.59
N ILE A 34 -0.35 -1.03 -10.52
CA ILE A 34 -1.61 -0.52 -9.95
C ILE A 34 -2.48 -0.08 -11.13
N ALA A 35 -3.69 -0.62 -11.22
CA ALA A 35 -4.68 -0.25 -12.23
C ALA A 35 -5.78 0.65 -11.64
N PHE A 36 -6.18 1.67 -12.38
CA PHE A 36 -7.11 2.70 -11.93
C PHE A 36 -8.45 2.68 -12.66
N ALA A 37 -9.51 3.10 -11.96
CA ALA A 37 -10.88 3.30 -12.45
C ALA A 37 -11.03 4.57 -13.29
N VAL A 38 -10.03 4.86 -14.11
CA VAL A 38 -10.03 5.96 -15.09
C VAL A 38 -9.58 5.42 -16.43
N ALA A 39 -10.21 5.91 -17.50
CA ALA A 39 -9.85 5.54 -18.85
C ALA A 39 -8.42 6.00 -19.15
N GLY A 40 -7.54 5.05 -19.36
CA GLY A 40 -6.21 5.23 -19.91
C GLY A 40 -6.24 5.23 -21.44
N HIS A 41 -5.09 5.00 -22.04
CA HIS A 41 -4.95 4.97 -23.49
C HIS A 41 -5.75 3.80 -24.10
N ASN A 42 -6.42 4.03 -25.23
CA ASN A 42 -7.21 3.03 -25.96
C ASN A 42 -8.36 2.38 -25.17
N GLY A 43 -8.90 3.08 -24.16
CA GLY A 43 -10.04 2.60 -23.37
C GLY A 43 -9.70 1.53 -22.32
N GLN A 44 -8.41 1.21 -22.16
CA GLN A 44 -7.94 0.36 -21.06
C GLN A 44 -7.85 1.17 -19.76
N PRO A 45 -7.97 0.54 -18.58
CA PRO A 45 -7.67 1.19 -17.30
C PRO A 45 -6.30 1.86 -17.32
N ALA A 46 -6.18 3.08 -16.78
CA ALA A 46 -4.86 3.67 -16.57
C ALA A 46 -4.05 2.79 -15.60
N VAL A 47 -2.76 2.60 -15.87
CA VAL A 47 -1.88 1.77 -15.04
C VAL A 47 -0.57 2.47 -14.73
N ILE A 48 0.01 2.19 -13.57
CA ILE A 48 1.37 2.61 -13.21
C ILE A 48 2.18 1.44 -12.69
N HIS A 49 3.49 1.47 -12.95
CA HIS A 49 4.47 0.54 -12.40
C HIS A 49 5.11 1.14 -11.15
N VAL A 50 5.02 0.44 -10.04
CA VAL A 50 5.56 0.85 -8.73
C VAL A 50 6.50 -0.21 -8.19
N ARG A 51 7.49 0.24 -7.42
CA ARG A 51 8.42 -0.63 -6.71
C ARG A 51 7.75 -1.23 -5.46
N GLY A 52 8.01 -2.51 -5.23
CA GLY A 52 7.48 -3.33 -4.16
C GLY A 52 6.67 -4.51 -4.67
N SER A 53 6.57 -5.54 -3.85
CA SER A 53 5.69 -6.69 -4.09
C SER A 53 4.22 -6.31 -4.01
N VAL A 54 3.37 -7.13 -4.60
CA VAL A 54 1.91 -6.93 -4.61
C VAL A 54 1.37 -6.82 -3.19
N ASP A 55 1.83 -7.68 -2.28
CA ASP A 55 1.41 -7.67 -0.87
C ASP A 55 1.76 -6.35 -0.18
N MET A 56 2.98 -5.83 -0.41
CA MET A 56 3.42 -4.54 0.15
C MET A 56 2.53 -3.40 -0.37
N VAL A 57 2.26 -3.40 -1.68
CA VAL A 57 1.46 -2.35 -2.32
C VAL A 57 0.00 -2.41 -1.85
N GLN A 58 -0.61 -3.60 -1.82
CA GLN A 58 -1.98 -3.80 -1.34
C GLN A 58 -2.13 -3.42 0.14
N SER A 59 -1.19 -3.82 1.00
CA SER A 59 -1.20 -3.46 2.42
C SER A 59 -1.19 -1.94 2.63
N ARG A 60 -0.39 -1.20 1.85
CA ARG A 60 -0.35 0.26 1.94
C ARG A 60 -1.62 0.93 1.40
N LEU A 61 -2.25 0.35 0.37
CA LEU A 61 -3.49 0.87 -0.23
C LEU A 61 -4.73 0.60 0.62
N SER A 62 -4.78 -0.53 1.34
CA SER A 62 -5.92 -0.88 2.20
C SER A 62 -5.99 -0.03 3.47
N GLY A 63 -5.03 0.86 3.71
CA GLY A 63 -4.99 1.66 4.92
C GLY A 63 -4.64 0.85 6.17
N ALA A 64 -4.16 -0.39 6.00
CA ALA A 64 -3.38 -1.06 7.03
C ALA A 64 -2.05 -0.29 7.14
N ALA A 65 -2.08 0.84 7.84
CA ALA A 65 -0.87 1.45 8.33
C ALA A 65 -0.08 0.32 9.02
N PRO A 66 1.20 0.09 8.68
CA PRO A 66 2.04 -0.62 9.64
C PRO A 66 1.86 0.15 10.93
N ALA A 67 1.45 -0.53 12.00
CA ALA A 67 1.25 0.07 13.31
C ALA A 67 2.60 0.67 13.77
N HIS A 68 2.90 1.87 13.29
CA HIS A 68 4.04 2.64 13.73
C HIS A 68 3.58 3.30 15.02
N GLY A 69 3.74 2.56 16.12
CA GLY A 69 3.43 3.03 17.46
C GLY A 69 2.12 2.49 18.05
N ALA A 70 1.99 1.17 18.18
CA ALA A 70 1.44 0.66 19.42
C ALA A 70 2.64 0.28 20.30
N PRO A 71 2.93 0.98 21.41
CA PRO A 71 3.94 0.51 22.33
C PRO A 71 3.49 -0.84 22.86
N ALA A 72 4.35 -1.84 22.67
CA ALA A 72 4.30 -3.06 23.44
C ALA A 72 4.48 -2.69 24.92
N MET A 73 3.38 -2.54 25.65
CA MET A 73 3.32 -2.41 27.10
C MET A 73 2.06 -3.16 27.54
N ALA A 74 2.06 -4.15 28.42
CA ALA A 74 3.14 -4.84 29.09
C ALA A 74 2.57 -6.19 29.51
N GLY A 75 3.27 -7.28 29.19
CA GLY A 75 3.17 -8.47 30.02
C GLY A 75 4.00 -8.22 31.28
N SER A 76 3.38 -8.29 32.46
CA SER A 76 3.92 -9.03 33.61
C SER A 76 3.06 -8.88 34.86
N ALA A 77 2.63 -10.05 35.34
CA ALA A 77 2.85 -10.51 36.71
C ALA A 77 2.01 -9.89 37.86
N VAL A 78 1.07 -10.72 38.34
CA VAL A 78 0.85 -11.12 39.75
C VAL A 78 1.21 -10.13 40.86
N ALA A 79 0.22 -9.74 41.69
CA ALA A 79 0.36 -9.74 43.15
C ALA A 79 -0.98 -9.50 43.85
N LYS A 80 -1.36 -10.52 44.62
CA LYS A 80 -2.29 -10.56 45.76
C LYS A 80 -2.10 -9.38 46.73
N SER A 81 -3.20 -8.77 47.18
CA SER A 81 -3.32 -7.96 48.41
C SER A 81 -4.81 -7.63 48.58
N ALA A 82 -5.44 -7.65 49.75
CA ALA A 82 -5.18 -8.17 51.08
C ALA A 82 -6.56 -8.19 51.77
#